data_AF-A0AAN6PV28-F1
#
_entry.id   AF-A0AAN6PV28-F1
#
_cell.length_a   1.000
_cell.length_b   1.000
_cell.length_c   1.000
_cell.angle_alpha   90.00
_cell.angle_beta   90.00
_cell.angle_gamma   90.00
#
_symmetry.space_group_name_H-M   'P 1'
#
loop_
_entity.id
_entity.type
_entity.pdbx_description
1 polymer ?
#
loop_
_entity_poly.entity_id
_entity_poly.type
_entity_poly.pdbx_seq_one_letter_code
_entity_poly.pdbx_strand_id
1 'polypeptide(L)'
;MPGATNGNMQIDGDRQTNGNRQTNGSRQTNGSRQTNGTEPHQHQSDSSPDRKEDEWKFQSPYRIHEAGSFDVKWRGKCHCGAVQYELNREKPLASKYCHCTTCQRMHGAPFQWASIFAKDDIHFIRGYHGLVWFSTTENSQQHQLPCKVQCAHCRSPIMDEGRHMILLFPTLIDGIHTPAGREAFEAESHMFYSQRVVDVRDGKPKFMGLADDSPLLDEETGEVITARPSAESGEVDERSEEEGENGDSDPNEDAGSGEEEDGFVERRNGAR
;
A
#
# COMPACT_ATOMS: atom_id res chain seq x y z
N MET A 1 -11.04 -42.90 -32.31
CA MET A 1 -9.82 -43.73 -32.34
C MET A 1 -8.62 -42.83 -32.07
N PRO A 2 -7.82 -43.09 -31.03
CA PRO A 2 -6.55 -42.39 -30.82
C PRO A 2 -5.44 -42.97 -31.70
N GLY A 3 -4.45 -42.14 -32.07
CA GLY A 3 -3.18 -42.60 -32.64
C GLY A 3 -2.10 -42.56 -31.56
N ALA A 4 -1.30 -43.62 -31.43
CA ALA A 4 -0.24 -43.72 -30.44
C ALA A 4 1.02 -44.39 -31.00
N THR A 5 2.16 -43.72 -30.83
CA THR A 5 3.53 -44.24 -31.02
C THR A 5 4.40 -43.54 -29.99
N ASN A 6 4.96 -44.22 -28.98
CA ASN A 6 6.11 -45.13 -29.04
C ASN A 6 7.45 -44.39 -29.21
N GLY A 7 8.26 -44.39 -28.16
CA GLY A 7 9.62 -43.86 -28.14
C GLY A 7 10.29 -44.21 -26.80
N ASN A 8 11.12 -45.23 -26.79
CA ASN A 8 11.71 -45.80 -25.57
C ASN A 8 13.11 -45.21 -25.31
N MET A 9 13.49 -45.03 -24.04
CA MET A 9 14.89 -44.90 -23.65
C MET A 9 15.14 -45.70 -22.37
N GLN A 10 15.98 -46.72 -22.48
CA GLN A 10 16.40 -47.55 -21.35
C GLN A 10 17.43 -46.81 -20.48
N ILE A 11 17.47 -47.17 -19.21
CA ILE A 11 18.63 -46.94 -18.34
C ILE A 11 18.92 -48.27 -17.64
N ASP A 12 19.95 -48.97 -18.10
CA ASP A 12 20.36 -50.25 -17.50
C ASP A 12 21.10 -50.00 -16.17
N GLY A 13 20.77 -50.73 -15.12
CA GLY A 13 21.39 -50.49 -13.79
C GLY A 13 20.73 -51.23 -12.64
N ASP A 14 20.82 -52.56 -12.62
CA ASP A 14 20.32 -53.37 -11.51
C ASP A 14 21.17 -53.15 -10.23
N ARG A 15 20.54 -52.71 -9.13
CA ARG A 15 21.22 -52.62 -7.82
C ARG A 15 20.30 -52.73 -6.61
N GLN A 16 19.87 -53.94 -6.29
CA GLN A 16 19.45 -54.26 -4.92
C GLN A 16 20.61 -54.06 -3.93
N THR A 17 20.35 -53.37 -2.81
CA THR A 17 21.17 -53.50 -1.59
C THR A 17 20.30 -53.49 -0.34
N ASN A 18 19.96 -54.67 0.17
CA ASN A 18 19.50 -54.80 1.55
C ASN A 18 20.70 -54.53 2.47
N GLY A 19 20.76 -53.34 3.08
CA GLY A 19 21.93 -52.86 3.81
C GLY A 19 21.56 -52.08 5.08
N ASN A 20 21.19 -52.80 6.15
CA ASN A 20 20.99 -52.19 7.46
C ASN A 20 22.33 -51.75 8.06
N ARG A 21 22.71 -50.48 7.90
CA ARG A 21 24.00 -49.94 8.34
C ARG A 21 23.85 -49.04 9.57
N GLN A 22 23.80 -49.65 10.75
CA GLN A 22 24.06 -48.92 11.99
C GLN A 22 25.52 -48.43 12.02
N THR A 23 25.74 -47.18 12.44
CA THR A 23 27.07 -46.62 12.68
C THR A 23 27.11 -45.87 14.01
N ASN A 24 27.38 -46.58 15.10
CA ASN A 24 27.84 -45.95 16.34
C ASN A 24 29.27 -45.48 16.15
N GLY A 25 29.48 -44.18 15.96
CA GLY A 25 30.82 -43.60 15.78
C GLY A 25 30.82 -42.09 15.99
N SER A 26 31.44 -41.64 17.08
CA SER A 26 31.67 -40.20 17.31
C SER A 26 32.74 -39.71 16.33
N ARG A 27 32.34 -38.86 15.38
CA ARG A 27 33.25 -38.32 14.35
C ARG A 27 33.81 -36.97 14.76
N GLN A 28 34.77 -36.97 15.68
CA GLN A 28 35.57 -35.77 15.93
C GLN A 28 36.39 -35.40 14.69
N THR A 29 36.25 -34.16 14.24
CA THR A 29 37.06 -33.57 13.16
C THR A 29 37.83 -32.37 13.71
N ASN A 30 39.11 -32.54 14.02
CA ASN A 30 40.02 -31.44 14.35
C ASN A 30 40.37 -30.65 13.07
N GLY A 31 39.40 -29.86 12.59
CA GLY A 31 39.58 -28.91 11.49
C GLY A 31 39.77 -27.51 12.03
N SER A 32 41.01 -27.01 12.04
CA SER A 32 41.28 -25.58 12.29
C SER A 32 40.83 -24.76 11.09
N ARG A 33 39.54 -24.39 11.05
CA ARG A 33 38.95 -23.60 9.96
C ARG A 33 39.11 -22.12 10.26
N GLN A 34 40.29 -21.55 9.98
CA GLN A 34 40.46 -20.10 9.90
C GLN A 34 39.61 -19.55 8.75
N THR A 35 38.42 -19.05 9.06
CA THR A 35 37.57 -18.32 8.12
C THR A 35 37.90 -16.84 8.18
N ASN A 36 38.64 -16.33 7.20
CA ASN A 36 38.61 -14.90 6.89
C ASN A 36 37.16 -14.53 6.55
N GLY A 37 36.61 -13.49 7.16
CA GLY A 37 35.18 -13.22 7.16
C GLY A 37 34.64 -12.83 5.78
N THR A 38 33.91 -13.73 5.12
CA THR A 38 33.17 -13.43 3.87
C THR A 38 31.96 -14.37 3.62
N GLU A 39 31.28 -14.88 4.66
CA GLU A 39 30.04 -15.67 4.54
C GLU A 39 28.80 -14.82 4.95
N PRO A 40 27.83 -14.54 4.06
CA PRO A 40 26.80 -13.49 4.23
C PRO A 40 25.63 -13.86 5.17
N HIS A 41 25.87 -14.70 6.17
CA HIS A 41 24.84 -15.20 7.11
C HIS A 41 25.32 -15.32 8.56
N GLN A 42 26.63 -15.21 8.85
CA GLN A 42 27.16 -15.41 10.21
C GLN A 42 26.67 -14.37 11.24
N HIS A 43 26.23 -13.19 10.80
CA HIS A 43 25.78 -12.10 11.68
C HIS A 43 24.29 -12.14 12.06
N GLN A 44 23.49 -13.07 11.52
CA GLN A 44 22.04 -13.15 11.82
C GLN A 44 21.68 -14.10 12.99
N SER A 45 22.67 -14.68 13.68
CA SER A 45 22.45 -15.65 14.77
C SER A 45 23.50 -15.63 15.89
N ASP A 46 24.28 -14.55 16.00
CA ASP A 46 25.14 -14.36 17.16
C ASP A 46 24.29 -14.03 18.40
N SER A 47 24.66 -14.59 19.56
CA SER A 47 23.83 -14.61 20.77
C SER A 47 24.10 -13.43 21.72
N SER A 48 24.79 -12.40 21.25
CA SER A 48 25.17 -11.22 22.03
C SER A 48 24.11 -10.11 21.89
N PRO A 49 23.36 -9.74 22.94
CA PRO A 49 22.23 -8.80 22.83
C PRO A 49 22.63 -7.33 22.73
N ASP A 50 23.88 -6.99 23.12
CA ASP A 50 24.33 -5.61 23.36
C ASP A 50 25.23 -5.07 22.23
N ARG A 51 24.82 -5.25 20.98
CA ARG A 51 25.44 -4.58 19.83
C ARG A 51 24.78 -3.21 19.60
N LYS A 52 25.53 -2.19 19.19
CA LYS A 52 24.93 -0.90 18.78
C LYS A 52 23.95 -1.04 17.61
N GLU A 53 24.18 -2.05 16.76
CA GLU A 53 23.28 -2.39 15.65
C GLU A 53 21.94 -2.99 16.11
N ASP A 54 21.75 -3.22 17.42
CA ASP A 54 20.54 -3.76 18.03
C ASP A 54 19.72 -2.73 18.82
N GLU A 55 20.14 -1.46 18.87
CA GLU A 55 19.41 -0.38 19.58
C GLU A 55 17.95 -0.23 19.13
N TRP A 56 17.62 -0.66 17.90
CA TRP A 56 16.26 -0.70 17.36
C TRP A 56 15.31 -1.60 18.16
N LYS A 57 15.81 -2.65 18.84
CA LYS A 57 14.99 -3.61 19.62
C LYS A 57 14.25 -2.94 20.78
N PHE A 58 14.75 -1.79 21.23
CA PHE A 58 14.21 -1.02 22.35
C PHE A 58 13.35 0.18 21.90
N GLN A 59 13.24 0.41 20.58
CA GLN A 59 12.50 1.51 19.97
C GLN A 59 11.24 1.01 19.25
N SER A 60 10.24 1.87 19.09
CA SER A 60 9.05 1.59 18.30
C SER A 60 9.42 1.41 16.81
N PRO A 61 8.92 0.38 16.10
CA PRO A 61 7.77 -0.49 16.44
C PRO A 61 8.10 -1.78 17.24
N TYR A 62 9.35 -1.98 17.67
CA TYR A 62 9.82 -3.27 18.19
C TYR A 62 9.84 -3.39 19.72
N ARG A 63 9.78 -2.24 20.42
CA ARG A 63 9.69 -2.18 21.88
C ARG A 63 8.55 -3.06 22.40
N ILE A 64 8.84 -3.82 23.46
CA ILE A 64 7.81 -4.55 24.22
C ILE A 64 7.07 -3.54 25.11
N HIS A 65 5.74 -3.47 24.97
CA HIS A 65 4.85 -2.70 25.83
C HIS A 65 4.48 -3.51 27.08
N GLU A 66 4.13 -2.84 28.18
CA GLU A 66 3.68 -3.54 29.39
C GLU A 66 2.27 -4.14 29.18
N ALA A 67 2.05 -5.35 29.68
CA ALA A 67 0.82 -6.09 29.46
C ALA A 67 -0.41 -5.33 29.98
N GLY A 68 -1.40 -5.09 29.12
CA GLY A 68 -2.61 -4.34 29.44
C GLY A 68 -2.56 -2.84 29.14
N SER A 69 -1.42 -2.29 28.67
CA SER A 69 -1.29 -0.88 28.29
C SER A 69 -1.70 -0.53 26.85
N PHE A 70 -2.19 -1.51 26.07
CA PHE A 70 -2.39 -1.40 24.62
C PHE A 70 -3.83 -1.79 24.23
N ASP A 71 -4.60 -0.86 23.66
CA ASP A 71 -6.02 -1.02 23.33
C ASP A 71 -6.24 -1.71 21.98
N VAL A 72 -6.04 -3.03 21.95
CA VAL A 72 -6.03 -3.85 20.73
C VAL A 72 -7.34 -3.75 19.91
N LYS A 73 -7.24 -3.23 18.69
CA LYS A 73 -8.32 -3.24 17.67
C LYS A 73 -8.14 -4.37 16.66
N TRP A 74 -6.90 -4.61 16.23
CA TRP A 74 -6.58 -5.65 15.25
C TRP A 74 -5.44 -6.55 15.72
N ARG A 75 -5.41 -7.77 15.17
CA ARG A 75 -4.33 -8.74 15.34
C ARG A 75 -3.83 -9.17 13.98
N GLY A 76 -2.53 -9.39 13.85
CA GLY A 76 -1.94 -9.89 12.61
C GLY A 76 -0.79 -10.85 12.88
N LYS A 77 -0.50 -11.69 11.88
CA LYS A 77 0.54 -12.72 11.96
C LYS A 77 1.12 -13.06 10.60
N CYS A 78 2.39 -13.46 10.56
CA CYS A 78 2.96 -14.05 9.34
C CYS A 78 2.30 -15.41 9.03
N HIS A 79 2.48 -15.92 7.80
CA HIS A 79 1.79 -17.14 7.34
C HIS A 79 2.03 -18.37 8.25
N CYS A 80 3.23 -18.54 8.82
CA CYS A 80 3.51 -19.64 9.75
C CYS A 80 3.14 -19.34 11.22
N GLY A 81 2.61 -18.14 11.54
CA GLY A 81 2.25 -17.74 12.90
C GLY A 81 3.43 -17.55 13.87
N ALA A 82 4.68 -17.62 13.41
CA ALA A 82 5.87 -17.44 14.25
C ALA A 82 6.05 -15.99 14.72
N VAL A 83 5.68 -15.02 13.88
CA VAL A 83 5.60 -13.59 14.18
C VAL A 83 4.13 -13.22 14.34
N GLN A 84 3.79 -12.53 15.44
CA GLN A 84 2.43 -12.08 15.76
C GLN A 84 2.50 -10.68 16.36
N TYR A 85 1.53 -9.83 16.00
CA TYR A 85 1.45 -8.44 16.42
C TYR A 85 0.01 -7.97 16.62
N GLU A 86 -0.14 -6.86 17.33
CA GLU A 86 -1.39 -6.17 17.66
C GLU A 86 -1.33 -4.74 17.10
N LEU A 87 -2.48 -4.17 16.74
CA LEU A 87 -2.63 -2.74 16.43
C LEU A 87 -3.63 -2.11 17.40
N ASN A 88 -3.34 -0.90 17.88
CA ASN A 88 -4.23 -0.15 18.79
C ASN A 88 -5.24 0.78 18.09
N ARG A 89 -5.19 0.82 16.76
CA ARG A 89 -5.90 1.81 15.93
C ARG A 89 -6.93 1.13 15.02
N GLU A 90 -8.15 1.66 15.01
CA GLU A 90 -9.29 1.03 14.31
C GLU A 90 -9.21 1.15 12.78
N LYS A 91 -8.79 2.31 12.25
CA LYS A 91 -8.50 2.54 10.83
C LYS A 91 -7.11 3.17 10.67
N PRO A 92 -6.35 2.87 9.60
CA PRO A 92 -5.02 3.42 9.37
C PRO A 92 -5.05 4.94 9.16
N LEU A 93 -3.87 5.56 9.12
CA LEU A 93 -3.70 6.97 8.75
C LEU A 93 -3.98 7.21 7.25
N ALA A 94 -3.68 6.22 6.41
CA ALA A 94 -4.08 6.11 5.01
C ALA A 94 -3.91 4.65 4.54
N SER A 95 -4.60 4.22 3.48
CA SER A 95 -4.46 2.91 2.86
C SER A 95 -4.39 3.04 1.34
N LYS A 96 -3.32 2.56 0.71
CA LYS A 96 -3.02 2.81 -0.72
C LYS A 96 -2.45 1.56 -1.41
N TYR A 97 -2.74 1.39 -2.70
CA TYR A 97 -2.09 0.39 -3.54
C TYR A 97 -0.87 1.00 -4.24
N CYS A 98 0.31 0.38 -4.15
CA CYS A 98 1.54 0.83 -4.80
C CYS A 98 1.91 -0.10 -5.97
N HIS A 99 1.90 0.47 -7.18
CA HIS A 99 2.13 -0.24 -8.44
C HIS A 99 3.59 -0.15 -8.93
N CYS A 100 4.52 0.46 -8.17
CA CYS A 100 5.89 0.63 -8.64
C CYS A 100 6.62 -0.72 -8.76
N THR A 101 7.51 -0.86 -9.75
CA THR A 101 8.11 -2.17 -10.07
C THR A 101 9.00 -2.75 -8.95
N THR A 102 9.45 -1.94 -7.98
CA THR A 102 10.11 -2.42 -6.76
C THR A 102 9.13 -3.14 -5.84
N CYS A 103 7.94 -2.56 -5.63
CA CYS A 103 6.89 -3.16 -4.81
C CYS A 103 6.35 -4.45 -5.44
N GLN A 104 6.13 -4.46 -6.76
CA GLN A 104 5.76 -5.66 -7.51
C GLN A 104 6.75 -6.82 -7.28
N ARG A 105 8.05 -6.56 -7.47
CA ARG A 105 9.11 -7.58 -7.30
C ARG A 105 9.25 -8.06 -5.86
N MET A 106 9.16 -7.16 -4.87
CA MET A 106 9.29 -7.53 -3.45
C MET A 106 8.10 -8.33 -2.92
N HIS A 107 6.90 -8.18 -3.51
CA HIS A 107 5.69 -8.90 -3.10
C HIS A 107 5.35 -10.11 -3.99
N GLY A 108 5.96 -10.23 -5.18
CA GLY A 108 5.58 -11.24 -6.17
C GLY A 108 4.16 -11.06 -6.71
N ALA A 109 3.66 -9.82 -6.73
CA ALA A 109 2.26 -9.48 -6.97
C ALA A 109 2.13 -8.27 -7.92
N PRO A 110 0.96 -8.05 -8.56
CA PRO A 110 0.75 -6.91 -9.46
C PRO A 110 0.87 -5.53 -8.78
N PHE A 111 0.71 -5.46 -7.46
CA PHE A 111 0.90 -4.28 -6.63
C PHE A 111 1.09 -4.66 -5.15
N GLN A 112 1.66 -3.75 -4.36
CA GLN A 112 1.70 -3.81 -2.89
C GLN A 112 0.43 -3.14 -2.33
N TRP A 113 -0.27 -3.78 -1.40
CA TRP A 113 -1.30 -3.12 -0.57
C TRP A 113 -0.65 -2.73 0.75
N ALA A 114 -0.68 -1.44 1.09
CA ALA A 114 -0.06 -0.92 2.30
C ALA A 114 -0.99 0.07 3.02
N SER A 115 -1.05 -0.06 4.34
CA SER A 115 -1.78 0.84 5.23
C SER A 115 -0.81 1.48 6.23
N ILE A 116 -0.89 2.81 6.33
CA ILE A 116 0.05 3.63 7.09
C ILE A 116 -0.39 3.70 8.56
N PHE A 117 0.54 3.45 9.47
CA PHE A 117 0.34 3.57 10.92
C PHE A 117 1.52 4.32 11.54
N ALA A 118 1.31 4.96 12.70
CA ALA A 118 2.43 5.48 13.48
C ALA A 118 3.27 4.31 14.03
N LYS A 119 4.55 4.54 14.33
CA LYS A 119 5.41 3.48 14.90
C LYS A 119 4.92 2.95 16.25
N ASP A 120 4.16 3.76 17.01
CA ASP A 120 3.56 3.40 18.30
C ASP A 120 2.15 2.80 18.18
N ASP A 121 1.59 2.71 16.96
CA ASP A 121 0.26 2.12 16.71
C ASP A 121 0.31 0.57 16.60
N ILE A 122 1.51 -0.03 16.65
CA ILE A 122 1.76 -1.47 16.54
C ILE A 122 2.55 -2.01 17.75
N HIS A 123 2.27 -3.25 18.17
CA HIS A 123 3.05 -3.97 19.19
C HIS A 123 3.29 -5.44 18.78
N PHE A 124 4.55 -5.88 18.74
CA PHE A 124 4.90 -7.28 18.48
C PHE A 124 4.80 -8.15 19.75
N ILE A 125 3.70 -8.87 19.89
CA ILE A 125 3.48 -9.84 20.98
C ILE A 125 4.30 -11.14 20.83
N ARG A 126 4.78 -11.47 19.63
CA ARG A 126 5.60 -12.67 19.40
C ARG A 126 6.54 -12.52 18.20
N GLY A 127 7.76 -13.01 18.35
CA GLY A 127 8.63 -13.34 17.21
C GLY A 127 9.34 -12.16 16.55
N TYR A 128 9.45 -11.00 17.19
CA TYR A 128 10.22 -9.84 16.68
C TYR A 128 11.71 -10.18 16.45
N HIS A 129 12.29 -11.10 17.24
CA HIS A 129 13.63 -11.68 16.99
C HIS A 129 13.72 -12.53 15.69
N GLY A 130 12.58 -12.98 15.14
CA GLY A 130 12.48 -13.74 13.90
C GLY A 130 12.13 -12.88 12.68
N LEU A 131 12.42 -11.58 12.75
CA LEU A 131 12.31 -10.63 11.65
C LEU A 131 13.65 -10.54 10.89
N VAL A 132 13.55 -10.20 9.61
CA VAL A 132 14.69 -9.85 8.75
C VAL A 132 14.34 -8.61 7.94
N TRP A 133 15.37 -7.84 7.58
CA TRP A 133 15.25 -6.56 6.88
C TRP A 133 15.91 -6.59 5.51
N PHE A 134 15.44 -5.72 4.62
CA PHE A 134 16.13 -5.41 3.37
C PHE A 134 15.97 -3.92 3.02
N SER A 135 17.07 -3.18 2.96
CA SER A 135 17.11 -1.83 2.38
C SER A 135 17.27 -1.95 0.87
N THR A 136 16.27 -1.49 0.12
CA THR A 136 16.32 -1.44 -1.35
C THR A 136 17.26 -0.35 -1.87
N THR A 137 17.59 0.64 -1.04
CA THR A 137 18.51 1.74 -1.39
C THR A 137 19.96 1.31 -1.21
N GLU A 138 20.29 0.69 -0.09
CA GLU A 138 21.65 0.25 0.26
C GLU A 138 21.95 -1.19 -0.20
N ASN A 139 20.98 -1.86 -0.83
CA ASN A 139 21.02 -3.28 -1.24
C ASN A 139 21.51 -4.22 -0.12
N SER A 140 21.04 -3.97 1.11
CA SER A 140 21.62 -4.48 2.35
C SER A 140 20.56 -5.18 3.22
N GLN A 141 20.95 -6.22 3.95
CA GLN A 141 20.09 -6.89 4.95
C GLN A 141 20.23 -6.31 6.38
N GLN A 142 20.96 -5.21 6.54
CA GLN A 142 21.04 -4.48 7.81
C GLN A 142 19.76 -3.67 8.07
N HIS A 143 19.49 -3.37 9.35
CA HIS A 143 18.41 -2.46 9.74
C HIS A 143 18.79 -1.01 9.40
N GLN A 144 18.38 -0.54 8.22
CA GLN A 144 18.73 0.79 7.67
C GLN A 144 17.48 1.42 7.06
N LEU A 145 16.97 2.52 7.63
CA LEU A 145 15.65 3.06 7.29
C LEU A 145 15.67 3.99 6.06
N PRO A 146 14.76 3.82 5.08
CA PRO A 146 13.62 2.89 5.08
C PRO A 146 13.98 1.46 4.63
N CYS A 147 13.37 0.45 5.26
CA CYS A 147 13.62 -0.97 4.93
C CYS A 147 12.33 -1.80 4.85
N LYS A 148 12.42 -2.90 4.11
CA LYS A 148 11.38 -3.95 3.98
C LYS A 148 11.51 -4.92 5.16
N VAL A 149 10.42 -5.22 5.87
CA VAL A 149 10.40 -6.12 7.05
C VAL A 149 9.67 -7.42 6.71
N GLN A 150 10.30 -8.56 6.95
CA GLN A 150 9.75 -9.89 6.62
C GLN A 150 9.96 -10.90 7.76
N CYS A 151 9.18 -11.98 7.78
CA CYS A 151 9.45 -13.13 8.66
C CYS A 151 10.62 -13.97 8.13
N ALA A 152 11.64 -14.22 8.96
CA ALA A 152 12.82 -15.02 8.60
C ALA A 152 12.50 -16.45 8.14
N HIS A 153 11.44 -17.04 8.70
CA HIS A 153 11.03 -18.44 8.45
C HIS A 153 10.19 -18.59 7.18
N CYS A 154 8.99 -18.01 7.14
CA CYS A 154 8.06 -18.19 6.01
C CYS A 154 8.14 -17.10 4.93
N ARG A 155 9.03 -16.11 5.07
CA ARG A 155 9.26 -15.00 4.14
C ARG A 155 8.02 -14.16 3.79
N SER A 156 6.94 -14.27 4.58
CA SER A 156 5.82 -13.33 4.49
C SER A 156 6.34 -11.91 4.70
N PRO A 157 6.09 -10.98 3.75
CA PRO A 157 6.33 -9.56 3.99
C PRO A 157 5.34 -9.07 5.05
N ILE A 158 5.78 -8.22 5.96
CA ILE A 158 4.97 -7.74 7.11
C ILE A 158 4.66 -6.24 6.98
N MET A 159 5.69 -5.43 6.79
CA MET A 159 5.58 -3.97 6.61
C MET A 159 6.80 -3.40 5.89
N ASP A 160 6.70 -2.18 5.38
CA ASP A 160 7.87 -1.30 5.24
C ASP A 160 8.02 -0.48 6.52
N GLU A 161 9.24 -0.34 7.04
CA GLU A 161 9.54 0.57 8.14
C GLU A 161 10.15 1.87 7.58
N GLY A 162 9.42 2.98 7.74
CA GLY A 162 9.91 4.32 7.50
C GLY A 162 10.52 4.94 8.77
N ARG A 163 11.00 6.19 8.67
CA ARG A 163 11.64 6.89 9.80
C ARG A 163 10.67 7.20 10.94
N HIS A 164 9.41 7.52 10.62
CA HIS A 164 8.40 7.97 11.58
C HIS A 164 7.09 7.16 11.55
N MET A 165 6.92 6.30 10.55
CA MET A 165 5.69 5.55 10.27
C MET A 165 6.03 4.15 9.73
N ILE A 166 5.08 3.24 9.80
CA ILE A 166 5.14 1.94 9.11
C ILE A 166 4.09 1.89 7.99
N LEU A 167 4.38 1.11 6.96
CA LEU A 167 3.45 0.73 5.89
C LEU A 167 3.15 -0.75 6.05
N LEU A 168 2.15 -1.09 6.87
CA LEU A 168 1.74 -2.45 7.19
C LEU A 168 1.00 -3.09 6.01
N PHE A 169 1.15 -4.40 5.79
CA PHE A 169 0.46 -5.11 4.72
C PHE A 169 -0.81 -5.81 5.25
N PRO A 170 -2.04 -5.35 4.92
CA PRO A 170 -3.25 -5.80 5.62
C PRO A 170 -3.64 -7.27 5.38
N THR A 171 -3.08 -7.93 4.37
CA THR A 171 -3.33 -9.36 4.07
C THR A 171 -2.92 -10.31 5.19
N LEU A 172 -2.15 -9.85 6.18
CA LEU A 172 -1.78 -10.59 7.38
C LEU A 172 -2.69 -10.35 8.61
N ILE A 173 -3.71 -9.49 8.49
CA ILE A 173 -4.64 -9.16 9.58
C ILE A 173 -5.72 -10.24 9.73
N ASP A 174 -5.92 -10.70 10.96
CA ASP A 174 -7.00 -11.61 11.31
C ASP A 174 -8.36 -10.96 11.05
N GLY A 175 -9.18 -11.60 10.20
CA GLY A 175 -10.49 -11.09 9.81
C GLY A 175 -10.47 -10.04 8.68
N ILE A 176 -9.35 -9.79 7.99
CA ILE A 176 -9.28 -8.80 6.89
C ILE A 176 -10.33 -8.99 5.78
N HIS A 177 -10.78 -10.24 5.55
CA HIS A 177 -11.79 -10.57 4.55
C HIS A 177 -13.24 -10.32 4.99
N THR A 178 -13.48 -10.01 6.28
CA THR A 178 -14.81 -9.66 6.81
C THR A 178 -15.26 -8.28 6.32
N PRO A 179 -16.56 -7.92 6.38
CA PRO A 179 -17.02 -6.58 6.02
C PRO A 179 -16.27 -5.47 6.78
N ALA A 180 -16.14 -5.60 8.11
CA ALA A 180 -15.42 -4.65 8.94
C ALA A 180 -13.92 -4.57 8.59
N GLY A 181 -13.27 -5.71 8.34
CA GLY A 181 -11.86 -5.74 7.91
C GLY A 181 -11.65 -5.04 6.56
N ARG A 182 -12.55 -5.24 5.59
CA ARG A 182 -12.47 -4.56 4.29
C ARG A 182 -12.73 -3.06 4.39
N GLU A 183 -13.69 -2.63 5.21
CA GLU A 183 -14.03 -1.22 5.44
C GLU A 183 -12.97 -0.47 6.29
N ALA A 184 -12.29 -1.17 7.19
CA ALA A 184 -11.27 -0.58 8.05
C ALA A 184 -9.93 -0.35 7.33
N PHE A 185 -9.59 -1.19 6.36
CA PHE A 185 -8.33 -1.10 5.61
C PHE A 185 -8.52 -0.71 4.12
N GLU A 186 -9.74 -0.30 3.73
CA GLU A 186 -10.11 0.00 2.33
C GLU A 186 -9.10 0.93 1.65
N ALA A 187 -8.61 0.56 0.47
CA ALA A 187 -7.67 1.39 -0.27
C ALA A 187 -8.36 2.66 -0.81
N GLU A 188 -7.78 3.81 -0.54
CA GLU A 188 -8.22 5.13 -1.00
C GLU A 188 -7.81 5.41 -2.44
N SER A 189 -6.63 4.94 -2.86
CA SER A 189 -5.98 5.36 -4.10
C SER A 189 -4.85 4.41 -4.55
N HIS A 190 -4.44 4.57 -5.81
CA HIS A 190 -3.34 3.83 -6.44
C HIS A 190 -2.18 4.78 -6.73
N MET A 191 -0.98 4.44 -6.27
CA MET A 191 0.26 5.17 -6.54
C MET A 191 1.10 4.43 -7.58
N PHE A 192 1.84 5.18 -8.39
CA PHE A 192 2.69 4.68 -9.48
C PHE A 192 1.93 3.85 -10.52
N TYR A 193 0.65 4.16 -10.77
CA TYR A 193 -0.26 3.38 -11.62
C TYR A 193 0.11 3.39 -13.12
N SER A 194 1.07 4.26 -13.50
CA SER A 194 1.79 4.23 -14.77
C SER A 194 2.65 2.96 -14.96
N GLN A 195 3.06 2.29 -13.87
CA GLN A 195 3.92 1.11 -13.87
C GLN A 195 3.13 -0.21 -13.69
N ARG A 196 1.80 -0.16 -13.67
CA ARG A 196 0.92 -1.32 -13.42
C ARG A 196 1.14 -2.43 -14.46
N VAL A 197 0.96 -3.68 -14.03
CA VAL A 197 0.99 -4.87 -14.91
C VAL A 197 -0.39 -5.50 -15.12
N VAL A 198 -1.43 -4.95 -14.47
CA VAL A 198 -2.85 -5.23 -14.68
C VAL A 198 -3.64 -3.93 -14.51
N ASP A 199 -4.70 -3.74 -15.27
CA ASP A 199 -5.67 -2.67 -15.02
C ASP A 199 -6.57 -3.04 -13.83
N VAL A 200 -6.86 -2.07 -12.97
CA VAL A 200 -7.77 -2.23 -11.82
C VAL A 200 -8.87 -1.18 -11.93
N ARG A 201 -10.10 -1.67 -12.12
CA ARG A 201 -11.31 -0.85 -12.29
C ARG A 201 -12.12 -0.90 -11.01
N ASP A 202 -11.92 0.08 -10.14
CA ASP A 202 -12.53 0.15 -8.80
C ASP A 202 -12.98 1.56 -8.40
N GLY A 203 -12.89 2.53 -9.32
CA GLY A 203 -13.28 3.93 -9.10
C GLY A 203 -12.36 4.71 -8.16
N LYS A 204 -11.26 4.12 -7.66
CA LYS A 204 -10.31 4.82 -6.77
C LYS A 204 -9.37 5.71 -7.59
N PRO A 205 -9.02 6.93 -7.12
CA PRO A 205 -8.02 7.79 -7.75
C PRO A 205 -6.73 7.06 -8.11
N LYS A 206 -6.34 7.17 -9.38
CA LYS A 206 -5.13 6.57 -9.95
C LYS A 206 -4.08 7.65 -10.16
N PHE A 207 -2.94 7.58 -9.49
CA PHE A 207 -1.86 8.58 -9.57
C PHE A 207 -0.68 8.06 -10.39
N MET A 208 -0.07 8.93 -11.21
CA MET A 208 1.10 8.59 -12.02
C MET A 208 2.31 8.18 -11.18
N GLY A 209 2.50 8.83 -10.03
CA GLY A 209 3.61 8.65 -9.09
C GLY A 209 3.09 8.54 -7.65
N LEU A 210 3.63 9.35 -6.72
CA LEU A 210 3.06 9.47 -5.38
C LEU A 210 1.64 10.05 -5.44
N ALA A 211 0.78 9.61 -4.53
CA ALA A 211 -0.53 10.22 -4.37
C ALA A 211 -0.37 11.69 -3.96
N ASP A 212 -1.29 12.53 -4.43
CA ASP A 212 -1.42 13.95 -4.10
C ASP A 212 -0.27 14.86 -4.64
N ASP A 213 0.95 14.31 -4.78
CA ASP A 213 2.15 14.95 -5.37
C ASP A 213 2.30 14.73 -6.91
N SER A 214 1.37 14.05 -7.58
CA SER A 214 1.49 13.73 -9.03
C SER A 214 0.17 13.75 -9.80
N PRO A 215 0.20 13.83 -11.16
CA PRO A 215 -1.03 13.86 -11.96
C PRO A 215 -1.89 12.61 -11.80
N LEU A 216 -3.21 12.81 -11.83
CA LEU A 216 -4.17 11.72 -11.95
C LEU A 216 -4.14 11.11 -13.35
N LEU A 217 -4.39 9.80 -13.40
CA LEU A 217 -4.60 9.01 -14.60
C LEU A 217 -6.08 8.62 -14.70
N ASP A 218 -6.60 8.57 -15.92
CA ASP A 218 -7.93 8.03 -16.21
C ASP A 218 -7.96 6.50 -15.97
N GLU A 219 -9.09 5.96 -15.50
CA GLU A 219 -9.22 4.53 -15.18
C GLU A 219 -9.41 3.64 -16.43
N GLU A 220 -9.99 4.19 -17.50
CA GLU A 220 -10.26 3.47 -18.75
C GLU A 220 -9.11 3.57 -19.76
N THR A 221 -8.51 4.76 -19.93
CA THR A 221 -7.39 4.96 -20.87
C THR A 221 -6.02 4.80 -20.22
N GLY A 222 -5.89 5.09 -18.91
CA GLY A 222 -4.60 5.15 -18.22
C GLY A 222 -3.73 6.36 -18.59
N GLU A 223 -4.25 7.29 -19.40
CA GLU A 223 -3.58 8.56 -19.75
C GLU A 223 -3.76 9.61 -18.65
N VAL A 224 -2.99 10.70 -18.72
CA VAL A 224 -3.11 11.81 -17.76
C VAL A 224 -4.44 12.53 -17.94
N ILE A 225 -5.17 12.71 -16.83
CA ILE A 225 -6.34 13.61 -16.81
C ILE A 225 -5.81 15.04 -16.89
N THR A 226 -5.67 15.55 -18.11
CA THR A 226 -5.59 16.99 -18.33
C THR A 226 -6.92 17.60 -17.94
N ALA A 227 -6.89 18.70 -17.20
CA ALA A 227 -8.11 19.48 -16.96
C ALA A 227 -8.63 19.94 -18.33
N ARG A 228 -9.83 19.49 -18.71
CA ARG A 228 -10.53 20.05 -19.87
C ARG A 228 -10.63 21.57 -19.65
N PRO A 229 -10.33 22.42 -20.65
CA PRO A 229 -10.68 23.82 -20.54
C PRO A 229 -12.18 23.92 -20.28
N SER A 230 -12.58 24.78 -19.35
CA SER A 230 -13.97 24.95 -18.93
C SER A 230 -14.77 25.61 -20.05
N ALA A 231 -15.32 24.80 -20.95
CA ALA A 231 -16.12 25.22 -22.09
C ALA A 231 -17.53 25.66 -21.65
N GLU A 232 -17.59 26.77 -20.90
CA GLU A 232 -18.85 27.50 -20.64
C GLU A 232 -18.59 29.00 -20.35
N SER A 233 -17.68 29.61 -21.12
CA SER A 233 -17.76 31.04 -21.44
C SER A 233 -18.51 31.16 -22.76
N GLY A 234 -19.76 31.64 -22.72
CA GLY A 234 -20.67 31.57 -23.87
C GLY A 234 -20.14 32.30 -25.12
N GLU A 235 -20.20 31.63 -26.26
CA GLU A 235 -20.07 32.26 -27.57
C GLU A 235 -21.31 33.14 -27.80
N VAL A 236 -21.13 34.45 -27.81
CA VAL A 236 -22.12 35.39 -28.36
C VAL A 236 -21.82 35.51 -29.86
N ASP A 237 -22.77 35.09 -30.68
CA ASP A 237 -22.65 35.12 -32.14
C ASP A 237 -22.89 36.54 -32.67
N GLU A 238 -21.83 37.36 -32.70
CA GLU A 238 -21.84 38.67 -33.36
C GLU A 238 -21.29 38.57 -34.79
N ARG A 239 -22.21 38.45 -35.76
CA ARG A 239 -21.86 38.65 -37.18
C ARG A 239 -22.99 39.30 -37.97
N SER A 240 -22.64 40.33 -38.74
CA SER A 240 -23.53 41.30 -39.40
C SER A 240 -24.26 42.21 -38.39
N GLU A 241 -24.52 43.49 -38.69
CA GLU A 241 -24.49 44.21 -39.98
C GLU A 241 -23.60 45.47 -39.95
N GLU A 242 -23.11 45.92 -41.11
CA GLU A 242 -22.37 47.20 -41.28
C GLU A 242 -23.21 48.20 -42.09
N GLU A 243 -23.28 49.43 -41.58
CA GLU A 243 -23.65 50.70 -42.23
C GLU A 243 -25.03 50.89 -42.91
N GLY A 244 -25.70 51.99 -42.54
CA GLY A 244 -26.99 52.40 -43.11
C GLY A 244 -27.57 53.69 -42.50
N GLU A 245 -26.86 54.83 -42.63
CA GLU A 245 -27.40 56.14 -42.22
C GLU A 245 -28.64 56.55 -43.04
N ASN A 246 -29.64 57.17 -42.38
CA ASN A 246 -30.33 58.45 -42.73
C ASN A 246 -31.80 58.48 -42.27
N GLY A 247 -32.26 59.64 -41.79
CA GLY A 247 -33.69 60.04 -41.83
C GLY A 247 -34.34 60.50 -40.51
N ASP A 248 -34.62 61.80 -40.40
CA ASP A 248 -35.52 62.38 -39.39
C ASP A 248 -36.93 61.76 -39.39
N SER A 249 -37.58 61.63 -38.22
CA SER A 249 -38.65 62.56 -37.77
C SER A 249 -39.46 62.10 -36.54
N ASP A 250 -39.73 63.05 -35.64
CA ASP A 250 -40.83 63.08 -34.64
C ASP A 250 -42.22 63.19 -35.35
N PRO A 251 -43.42 62.95 -34.72
CA PRO A 251 -43.72 63.34 -33.33
C PRO A 251 -44.75 62.51 -32.49
N ASN A 252 -44.81 62.89 -31.19
CA ASN A 252 -45.99 63.06 -30.31
C ASN A 252 -46.86 61.91 -29.73
N GLU A 253 -47.16 62.09 -28.43
CA GLU A 253 -48.42 61.83 -27.68
C GLU A 253 -48.94 60.37 -27.55
N ASP A 254 -49.70 59.97 -26.51
CA ASP A 254 -50.42 60.74 -25.47
C ASP A 254 -50.43 60.05 -24.06
N ALA A 255 -51.11 60.67 -23.11
CA ALA A 255 -50.95 60.59 -21.65
C ALA A 255 -51.72 59.52 -20.84
N GLY A 256 -51.34 59.43 -19.54
CA GLY A 256 -52.21 59.07 -18.39
C GLY A 256 -51.99 57.69 -17.75
N SER A 257 -52.33 57.43 -16.48
CA SER A 257 -52.57 58.26 -15.27
C SER A 257 -53.03 57.36 -14.10
N GLY A 258 -52.72 57.70 -12.84
CA GLY A 258 -53.11 56.96 -11.61
C GLY A 258 -51.94 56.15 -11.03
N GLU A 259 -51.39 56.33 -9.82
CA GLU A 259 -51.88 56.76 -8.47
C GLU A 259 -52.46 55.63 -7.58
N GLU A 260 -51.74 55.33 -6.47
CA GLU A 260 -52.21 55.01 -5.09
C GLU A 260 -53.09 53.74 -4.85
N GLU A 261 -53.28 53.11 -3.66
CA GLU A 261 -52.70 53.01 -2.28
C GLU A 261 -53.22 51.64 -1.69
N ASP A 262 -52.84 51.00 -0.57
CA ASP A 262 -51.75 51.02 0.45
C ASP A 262 -51.71 49.60 1.11
N GLY A 263 -50.71 49.29 1.95
CA GLY A 263 -50.73 48.20 2.95
C GLY A 263 -49.55 47.22 2.81
N PHE A 264 -48.68 46.94 3.80
CA PHE A 264 -48.75 47.03 5.27
C PHE A 264 -49.84 46.08 5.86
N VAL A 265 -49.58 45.11 6.76
CA VAL A 265 -48.48 44.92 7.73
C VAL A 265 -48.00 43.45 7.87
N GLU A 266 -46.70 43.31 8.09
CA GLU A 266 -45.97 42.22 8.79
C GLU A 266 -46.71 41.58 10.01
N ARG A 267 -46.54 40.25 10.31
CA ARG A 267 -45.96 39.70 11.58
C ARG A 267 -46.18 38.21 11.95
N ARG A 268 -45.04 37.55 12.25
CA ARG A 268 -44.71 36.71 13.44
C ARG A 268 -45.16 35.24 13.60
N ASN A 269 -44.10 34.41 13.77
CA ASN A 269 -43.82 33.46 14.87
C ASN A 269 -44.65 32.17 15.04
N GLY A 270 -43.95 31.06 15.28
CA GLY A 270 -44.54 29.81 15.80
C GLY A 270 -43.56 28.65 15.92
N ALA A 271 -42.57 28.72 16.83
CA ALA A 271 -41.64 27.63 17.08
C ALA A 271 -42.16 26.63 18.14
N ARG A 272 -41.90 25.34 17.93
CA ARG A 272 -41.83 24.25 18.92
C ARG A 272 -40.86 23.18 18.45
#